data_AF-D5H455-F1
#
_entry.id   AF-D5H455-F1
#
_cell.length_a   1.000
_cell.length_b   1.000
_cell.length_c   1.000
_cell.angle_alpha   90.00
_cell.angle_beta   90.00
_cell.angle_gamma   90.00
#
_symmetry.space_group_name_H-M   'P 1'
#
loop_
_entity.id
_entity.type
_entity.pdbx_description
1 polymer ?
#
loop_
_entity_poly.entity_id
_entity_poly.type
_entity_poly.pdbx_seq_one_letter_code
_entity_poly.pdbx_strand_id
1 'polypeptide(L)'
;RYRSSCDQPEMFPGVAHFHTVRVAQPNGKWYNTELLRNLVKIWELRGSGLTNMHGATGDIVFLGTTTPQLEEIFWELTHDIVLLGK
;
A
#
# COMPACT_ATOMS: atom_id res chain seq x y z
N ARG A 1 -3.91 -8.33 -6.45
CA ARG A 1 -2.98 -7.47 -7.22
C ARG A 1 -3.76 -6.90 -8.41
N TYR A 2 -4.23 -5.65 -8.35
CA TYR A 2 -4.87 -5.00 -9.51
C TYR A 2 -3.86 -4.06 -10.17
N ARG A 3 -3.61 -4.27 -11.47
CA ARG A 3 -2.67 -3.49 -12.28
C ARG A 3 -3.44 -2.35 -12.95
N SER A 4 -3.12 -1.11 -12.62
CA SER A 4 -3.58 0.08 -13.33
C SER A 4 -2.39 0.81 -13.96
N SER A 5 -2.57 1.28 -15.19
CA SER A 5 -1.60 2.03 -15.98
C SER A 5 -2.30 3.23 -16.60
N CYS A 6 -1.63 4.37 -16.66
CA CYS A 6 -2.18 5.59 -17.28
C CYS A 6 -2.29 5.43 -18.80
N ASP A 7 -3.37 5.95 -19.37
CA ASP A 7 -3.66 6.00 -20.81
C ASP A 7 -2.81 7.05 -21.56
N GLN A 8 -2.15 7.95 -20.83
CA GLN A 8 -1.25 8.98 -21.35
C GLN A 8 0.11 8.98 -20.60
N PRO A 9 0.93 7.93 -20.79
CA PRO A 9 2.19 7.78 -20.07
C PRO A 9 3.23 8.85 -20.40
N GLU A 10 3.17 9.46 -21.58
CA GLU A 10 4.10 10.52 -21.99
C GLU A 10 3.84 11.85 -21.28
N MET A 11 2.58 12.20 -21.02
CA MET A 11 2.23 13.43 -20.31
C MET A 11 2.36 13.28 -18.79
N PHE A 12 2.15 12.07 -18.27
CA PHE A 12 2.24 11.79 -16.83
C PHE A 12 3.09 10.55 -16.54
N PRO A 13 4.42 10.63 -16.75
CA PRO A 13 5.31 9.49 -16.60
C PRO A 13 5.32 8.93 -15.16
N GLY A 14 5.07 9.76 -14.16
CA GLY A 14 5.02 9.36 -12.74
C GLY A 14 3.85 8.46 -12.36
N VAL A 15 2.79 8.41 -13.17
CA VAL A 15 1.61 7.54 -12.95
C VAL A 15 1.42 6.51 -14.06
N ALA A 16 2.42 6.34 -14.93
CA ALA A 16 2.41 5.31 -15.97
C ALA A 16 2.19 3.91 -15.37
N HIS A 17 2.72 3.67 -14.18
CA HIS A 17 2.43 2.50 -13.34
C HIS A 17 1.84 2.96 -12.01
N PHE A 18 0.54 2.72 -11.79
CA PHE A 18 -0.17 3.18 -10.59
C PHE A 18 -0.98 2.05 -9.97
N HIS A 19 -0.27 1.08 -9.39
CA HIS A 19 -0.91 -0.12 -8.85
C HIS A 19 -1.51 0.12 -7.46
N THR A 20 -2.64 -0.54 -7.21
CA THR A 20 -3.30 -0.49 -5.91
C THR A 20 -2.97 -1.76 -5.12
N VAL A 21 -2.47 -1.58 -3.89
CA VAL A 21 -2.20 -2.67 -2.94
C VAL A 21 -3.27 -2.62 -1.85
N ARG A 22 -3.92 -3.75 -1.60
CA ARG A 22 -4.87 -3.91 -0.49
C ARG A 22 -4.15 -4.62 0.64
N VAL A 23 -4.14 -4.01 1.82
CA VAL A 23 -3.53 -4.51 3.04
C VAL A 23 -4.63 -4.91 4.00
N ALA A 24 -4.54 -6.13 4.54
CA ALA A 24 -5.51 -6.64 5.50
C ALA A 24 -5.49 -5.77 6.78
N GLN A 25 -6.65 -5.27 7.15
CA GLN A 25 -6.88 -4.49 8.36
C GLN A 25 -6.98 -5.39 9.60
N PRO A 26 -6.60 -4.90 10.80
CA PRO A 26 -6.91 -5.58 12.06
C PRO A 26 -8.43 -5.66 12.30
N ASN A 27 -8.85 -6.72 12.98
CA ASN A 27 -10.25 -6.94 13.36
C ASN A 27 -10.80 -5.73 14.12
N GLY A 28 -11.94 -5.20 13.65
CA GLY A 28 -12.59 -4.04 14.27
C GLY A 28 -11.95 -2.68 13.96
N LYS A 29 -10.94 -2.60 13.07
CA LYS A 29 -10.27 -1.35 12.65
C LYS A 29 -9.66 -0.56 13.82
N TRP A 30 -9.22 -1.28 14.86
CA TRP A 30 -8.48 -0.69 15.97
C TRP A 30 -7.00 -0.64 15.64
N TYR A 31 -6.42 0.54 15.77
CA TYR A 31 -5.03 0.80 15.44
C TYR A 31 -4.31 1.36 16.65
N ASN A 32 -3.07 0.91 16.89
CA ASN A 32 -2.14 1.65 17.72
C ASN A 32 -1.42 2.70 16.85
N THR A 33 -0.90 3.76 17.47
CA THR A 33 -0.23 4.83 16.71
C THR A 33 1.09 4.37 16.09
N GLU A 34 1.72 3.33 16.63
CA GLU A 34 2.97 2.75 16.13
C GLU A 34 2.76 2.01 14.80
N LEU A 35 1.74 1.16 14.71
CA LEU A 35 1.35 0.41 13.51
C LEU A 35 1.01 1.36 12.37
N LEU A 36 0.23 2.42 12.63
CA LEU A 36 -0.09 3.41 11.60
C LEU A 36 1.16 4.13 11.09
N ARG A 37 2.08 4.51 11.99
CA ARG A 37 3.35 5.14 11.59
C ARG A 37 4.22 4.19 10.77
N ASN A 38 4.29 2.91 11.15
CA ASN A 38 5.04 1.92 10.41
C ASN A 38 4.45 1.67 9.02
N LEU A 39 3.12 1.58 8.90
CA LEU A 39 2.42 1.45 7.63
C LEU A 39 2.66 2.65 6.71
N VAL A 40 2.56 3.88 7.24
CA VAL A 40 2.83 5.11 6.47
C VAL A 40 4.29 5.18 6.04
N LYS A 41 5.24 4.78 6.90
CA LYS A 41 6.67 4.80 6.59
C LYS A 41 7.03 3.88 5.41
N ILE A 42 6.48 2.67 5.38
CA ILE A 42 6.64 1.73 4.25
C ILE A 42 6.07 2.37 2.97
N TRP A 43 4.88 2.96 3.09
CA TRP A 43 4.18 3.50 1.94
C TRP A 43 4.80 4.78 1.38
N GLU A 44 5.38 5.62 2.23
CA GLU A 44 6.14 6.81 1.84
C GLU A 44 7.43 6.43 1.09
N LEU A 45 8.10 5.35 1.50
CA LEU A 45 9.33 4.89 0.87
C LEU A 45 9.10 4.22 -0.50
N ARG A 46 8.00 3.48 -0.64
CA ARG A 46 7.81 2.51 -1.75
C ARG A 46 6.57 2.77 -2.62
N GLY A 47 5.75 3.73 -2.24
CA GLY A 47 4.50 4.10 -2.91
C GLY A 47 4.42 5.58 -3.21
N SER A 48 3.20 6.02 -3.51
CA SER A 48 2.89 7.42 -3.79
C SER A 48 2.66 8.28 -2.54
N GLY A 49 2.59 7.66 -1.35
CA GLY A 49 2.11 8.30 -0.12
C GLY A 49 0.59 8.45 -0.02
N LEU A 50 -0.18 8.13 -1.08
CA LEU A 50 -1.64 8.22 -1.07
C LEU A 50 -2.29 6.92 -0.55
N THR A 51 -3.22 7.05 0.38
CA THR A 51 -3.92 5.90 0.98
C THR A 51 -5.42 6.15 1.11
N ASN A 52 -6.26 5.13 0.91
CA ASN A 52 -7.64 5.13 1.43
C ASN A 52 -7.71 4.32 2.72
N MET A 53 -8.25 4.96 3.77
CA MET A 53 -8.51 4.37 5.08
C MET A 53 -10.03 4.38 5.33
N HIS A 54 -10.83 3.51 4.72
CA HIS A 54 -10.56 2.20 4.13
C HIS A 54 -11.31 2.02 2.81
N GLY A 55 -10.99 0.97 2.05
CA GLY A 55 -11.84 0.51 0.95
C GLY A 55 -13.21 0.05 1.44
N ALA A 56 -14.19 -0.06 0.53
CA ALA A 56 -15.57 -0.44 0.87
C ALA A 56 -15.68 -1.80 1.62
N THR A 57 -14.78 -2.74 1.32
CA THR A 57 -14.69 -4.06 1.98
C THR A 57 -14.02 -4.00 3.36
N GLY A 58 -13.38 -2.88 3.70
CA GLY A 58 -12.73 -2.66 4.98
C GLY A 58 -11.20 -2.73 4.95
N ASP A 59 -10.58 -3.04 3.80
CA ASP A 59 -9.12 -3.08 3.64
C ASP A 59 -8.47 -1.70 3.70
N ILE A 60 -7.24 -1.63 4.20
CA ILE A 60 -6.38 -0.46 3.97
C ILE A 60 -5.94 -0.51 2.51
N VAL A 61 -6.06 0.62 1.81
CA VAL A 61 -5.73 0.68 0.38
C VAL A 61 -4.56 1.64 0.18
N PHE A 62 -3.46 1.10 -0.31
CA PHE A 62 -2.30 1.85 -0.76
C PHE A 62 -2.45 2.13 -2.27
N LEU A 63 -2.49 3.41 -2.64
CA LEU A 63 -2.86 3.88 -3.98
C LEU A 63 -1.64 4.36 -4.76
N GLY A 64 -1.11 3.54 -5.66
CA GLY A 64 -0.04 3.97 -6.56
C GLY A 64 1.32 3.49 -6.12
N THR A 65 1.77 2.43 -6.77
CA THR A 65 3.14 1.96 -6.75
C THR A 65 3.48 1.32 -8.10
N THR A 66 4.76 1.01 -8.31
CA THR A 66 5.27 0.40 -9.54
C THR A 66 5.35 -1.12 -9.40
N THR A 67 5.42 -1.86 -10.52
CA THR A 67 5.50 -3.33 -10.49
C THR A 67 6.70 -3.87 -9.66
N PRO A 68 7.93 -3.31 -9.76
CA PRO A 68 9.08 -3.83 -9.00
C PRO A 68 8.93 -3.69 -7.48
N GLN A 69 8.19 -2.69 -7.01
CA GLN A 69 8.00 -2.43 -5.58
C GLN A 69 6.97 -3.38 -4.94
N LEU A 70 6.20 -4.15 -5.71
CA LEU A 70 5.14 -5.01 -5.16
C LEU A 70 5.67 -6.11 -4.23
N GLU A 71 6.76 -6.78 -4.62
CA GLU A 71 7.36 -7.83 -3.78
C GLU A 71 8.05 -7.24 -2.55
N GLU A 72 8.69 -6.08 -2.71
CA GLU A 72 9.32 -5.35 -1.61
C GLU A 72 8.32 -4.91 -0.55
N ILE A 73 7.21 -4.31 -0.97
CA ILE A 73 6.11 -3.91 -0.06
C ILE A 73 5.54 -5.15 0.64
N PHE A 74 5.36 -6.26 -0.09
CA PHE A 74 4.87 -7.49 0.51
C PHE A 74 5.84 -8.06 1.55
N TRP A 75 7.15 -8.00 1.28
CA TRP A 75 8.19 -8.44 2.20
C TRP A 75 8.18 -7.64 3.50
N GLU A 76 8.20 -6.31 3.45
CA GLU A 76 8.18 -5.46 4.65
C GLU A 76 6.87 -5.60 5.44
N LEU A 77 5.72 -5.69 4.76
CA LEU A 77 4.44 -5.90 5.43
C LEU A 77 4.38 -7.23 6.19
N THR A 78 5.04 -8.27 5.69
CA THR A 78 5.04 -9.60 6.31
C THR A 78 6.12 -9.79 7.36
N HIS A 79 7.29 -9.17 7.19
CA HIS A 79 8.46 -9.36 8.06
C HIS A 79 8.61 -8.28 9.13
N ASP A 80 8.28 -7.02 8.82
CA ASP A 80 8.52 -5.89 9.74
C ASP A 80 7.26 -5.50 10.51
N ILE A 81 6.08 -5.63 9.91
CA ILE A 81 4.79 -5.30 10.55
C ILE A 81 4.11 -6.54 11.17
N VAL A 82 4.50 -7.73 10.69
CA VAL A 82 4.05 -9.04 11.19
C VAL A 82 2.56 -9.08 11.51
N LEU A 83 1.77 -9.25 10.44
CA LEU A 83 0.45 -9.89 10.47
C LEU A 83 0.52 -11.39 10.88
N LEU A 84 1.68 -11.87 11.36
CA LEU A 84 1.93 -13.23 11.87
C LEU A 84 2.29 -13.20 13.38
N GLY A 85 1.45 -12.58 14.20
CA GLY A 85 1.36 -12.82 15.64
C GLY A 85 2.66 -13.03 16.42
N LYS A 86 3.62 -12.10 16.32
CA LYS A 86 4.68 -11.96 17.32
C LYS A 86 4.41 -10.74 18.18
#